data_AF-A0A2E0QYP4-F1
#
_entry.id   AF-A0A2E0QYP4-F1
#
_cell.length_a   1.000
_cell.length_b   1.000
_cell.length_c   1.000
_cell.angle_alpha   90.00
_cell.angle_beta   90.00
_cell.angle_gamma   90.00
#
_symmetry.space_group_name_H-M   'P 1'
#
loop_
_entity.id
_entity.type
_entity.pdbx_description
1 polymer ?
#
loop_
_entity_poly.entity_id
_entity_poly.type
_entity_poly.pdbx_seq_one_letter_code
_entity_poly.pdbx_strand_id
1 'polypeptide(L)'
;MARRGNNDGEGVNLFPFLSILVCIIGCLTLIIVVINLIAMNKGEGRTPKEVERAQEFVKLQQEKEEKQKDLDELRQLIENLIQDNKDTLAARDKLMRLKEMLENQEEVQENREELIAKYNLLLDSNKKLVSDEKVLQEEIKKKEEEIAKRKLPPDPAALVVRPSGSSSVTRPFFAEISAKGIYIHRSLTGEPEAIPIATLNQSEEFQEFLQTINSEAYNRLIFLVRSNPEAVQTLNKATALVRAYNAQNGSEIIPGKLPLPGEGKVDLNMFAQYLEP
;
A
#
# COMPACT_ATOMS: atom_id res chain seq x y z
N MET A 1 -1.22 190.67 26.32
CA MET A 1 -2.41 190.68 25.43
C MET A 1 -3.09 189.31 25.50
N ALA A 2 -4.42 189.28 25.35
CA ALA A 2 -5.31 188.10 25.39
C ALA A 2 -4.90 186.97 24.41
N ARG A 3 -5.40 185.71 24.41
CA ARG A 3 -6.75 185.16 24.63
C ARG A 3 -6.68 183.59 24.61
N ARG A 4 -7.78 182.94 25.03
CA ARG A 4 -8.02 181.49 25.28
C ARG A 4 -8.41 180.64 24.05
N GLY A 5 -8.20 179.30 24.15
CA GLY A 5 -8.91 178.20 23.44
C GLY A 5 -7.96 177.23 22.69
N ASN A 6 -8.11 175.90 22.61
CA ASN A 6 -8.97 174.84 23.20
C ASN A 6 -8.35 173.46 22.80
N ASN A 7 -8.71 172.37 23.49
CA ASN A 7 -8.35 170.95 23.29
C ASN A 7 -8.24 170.42 21.83
N ASP A 8 -7.39 169.41 21.62
CA ASP A 8 -7.80 168.09 21.10
C ASP A 8 -6.80 166.98 21.48
N GLY A 9 -7.34 165.79 21.77
CA GLY A 9 -6.78 164.77 22.64
C GLY A 9 -5.79 163.78 22.04
N GLU A 10 -4.91 163.29 22.90
CA GLU A 10 -3.95 162.21 22.64
C GLU A 10 -4.47 160.92 23.33
N GLY A 11 -5.42 160.25 22.68
CA GLY A 11 -5.96 158.96 23.14
C GLY A 11 -4.98 157.83 22.84
N VAL A 12 -4.39 157.23 23.87
CA VAL A 12 -3.63 155.98 23.74
C VAL A 12 -4.61 154.87 23.35
N ASN A 13 -4.46 154.31 22.15
CA ASN A 13 -5.33 153.25 21.64
C ASN A 13 -5.34 152.04 22.59
N LEU A 14 -6.46 151.82 23.30
CA LEU A 14 -6.74 150.68 24.18
C LEU A 14 -7.08 149.38 23.44
N PHE A 15 -7.29 149.45 22.12
CA PHE A 15 -7.67 148.33 21.25
C PHE A 15 -6.63 147.18 21.17
N PRO A 16 -5.31 147.44 21.10
CA PRO A 16 -4.30 146.39 21.05
C PRO A 16 -4.16 145.62 22.38
N PHE A 17 -4.35 146.30 23.52
CA PHE A 17 -4.20 145.68 24.84
C PHE A 17 -5.33 144.70 25.15
N LEU A 18 -6.58 145.05 24.79
CA LEU A 18 -7.73 144.17 24.99
C LEU A 18 -7.65 142.92 24.10
N SER A 19 -7.17 143.07 22.86
CA SER A 19 -6.96 141.97 21.91
C SER A 19 -5.96 140.93 22.44
N ILE A 20 -4.83 141.39 22.99
CA ILE A 20 -3.81 140.50 23.57
C ILE A 20 -4.35 139.76 24.80
N LEU A 21 -5.10 140.45 25.67
CA LEU A 21 -5.65 139.85 26.89
C LEU A 21 -6.71 138.77 26.58
N VAL A 22 -7.61 139.02 25.63
CA VAL A 22 -8.59 138.01 25.18
C VAL A 22 -7.90 136.83 24.49
N CYS A 23 -6.85 137.08 23.71
CA CYS A 23 -6.08 136.01 23.07
C CYS A 23 -5.36 135.11 24.10
N ILE A 24 -4.78 135.69 25.15
CA ILE A 24 -4.11 134.92 26.22
C ILE A 24 -5.13 134.09 27.00
N ILE A 25 -6.28 134.66 27.36
CA ILE A 25 -7.34 133.92 28.05
C ILE A 25 -7.86 132.78 27.17
N GLY A 26 -8.05 133.02 25.87
CA GLY A 26 -8.50 132.00 24.91
C GLY A 26 -7.49 130.85 24.73
N CYS A 27 -6.19 131.15 24.65
CA CYS A 27 -5.16 130.11 24.59
C CYS A 27 -5.13 129.26 25.87
N LEU A 28 -5.31 129.89 27.04
CA LEU A 28 -5.26 129.21 28.34
C LEU A 28 -6.48 128.29 28.53
N THR A 29 -7.68 128.72 28.13
CA THR A 29 -8.89 127.86 28.19
C THR A 29 -8.80 126.67 27.24
N LEU A 30 -8.23 126.84 26.03
CA LEU A 30 -8.04 125.75 25.08
C LEU A 30 -7.09 124.67 25.63
N ILE A 31 -5.99 125.09 26.27
CA ILE A 31 -5.05 124.16 26.92
C ILE A 31 -5.74 123.37 28.04
N ILE A 32 -6.54 124.03 28.89
CA ILE A 32 -7.26 123.36 29.99
C ILE A 32 -8.27 122.33 29.45
N VAL A 33 -8.99 122.65 28.39
CA VAL A 33 -9.95 121.73 27.75
C VAL A 33 -9.23 120.50 27.19
N VAL A 34 -8.09 120.68 26.52
CA VAL A 34 -7.30 119.57 25.97
C VAL A 34 -6.78 118.67 27.09
N ILE A 35 -6.28 119.25 28.20
CA ILE A 35 -5.79 118.47 29.34
C ILE A 35 -6.92 117.67 29.99
N ASN A 36 -8.10 118.28 30.20
CA ASN A 36 -9.26 117.58 30.76
C ASN A 36 -9.76 116.46 29.83
N LEU A 37 -9.75 116.67 28.51
CA LEU A 37 -10.16 115.66 27.54
C LEU A 37 -9.17 114.47 27.49
N ILE A 38 -7.86 114.75 27.62
CA ILE A 38 -6.83 113.71 27.75
C ILE A 38 -6.98 112.95 29.08
N ALA A 39 -7.31 113.63 30.17
CA ALA A 39 -7.55 113.00 31.47
C ALA A 39 -8.81 112.12 31.46
N MET A 40 -9.88 112.55 30.79
CA MET A 40 -11.11 111.77 30.64
C MET A 40 -10.89 110.53 29.75
N ASN A 41 -10.16 110.65 28.63
CA ASN A 41 -9.86 109.52 27.75
C ASN A 41 -8.83 108.53 28.34
N LYS A 42 -8.02 108.93 29.32
CA LYS A 42 -7.08 108.03 30.03
C LYS A 42 -7.67 107.42 31.30
N GLY A 43 -8.84 107.89 31.75
CA GLY A 43 -9.48 107.50 33.00
C GLY A 43 -10.36 106.26 32.93
N GLU A 44 -10.70 105.77 31.75
CA GLU A 44 -11.39 104.49 31.59
C GLU A 44 -10.37 103.35 31.69
N GLY A 45 -9.94 103.06 32.93
CA GLY A 45 -9.33 101.78 33.24
C GLY A 45 -10.27 100.64 32.83
N ARG A 46 -9.68 99.51 32.39
CA ARG A 46 -10.42 98.29 32.02
C ARG A 46 -11.56 98.04 33.00
N THR A 47 -12.76 97.86 32.50
CA THR A 47 -13.91 97.61 33.38
C THR A 47 -13.67 96.29 34.13
N PRO A 48 -14.09 96.17 35.41
CA PRO A 48 -13.84 94.96 36.20
C PRO A 48 -14.33 93.67 35.50
N LYS A 49 -15.41 93.76 34.70
CA LYS A 49 -15.95 92.66 33.89
C LYS A 49 -15.04 92.21 32.73
N GLU A 50 -14.24 93.11 32.15
CA GLU A 50 -13.28 92.75 31.08
C GLU A 50 -12.05 92.03 31.65
N VAL A 51 -11.64 92.41 32.87
CA VAL A 51 -10.54 91.75 33.57
C VAL A 51 -10.96 90.34 34.00
N GLU A 52 -12.17 90.16 34.52
CA GLU A 52 -12.74 88.84 34.85
C GLU A 52 -12.84 87.93 33.61
N ARG A 53 -13.36 88.44 32.49
CA ARG A 53 -13.46 87.68 31.24
C ARG A 53 -12.09 87.26 30.70
N ALA A 54 -11.08 88.13 30.80
CA ALA A 54 -9.71 87.79 30.40
C ALA A 54 -9.11 86.70 31.30
N GLN A 55 -9.35 86.75 32.61
CA GLN A 55 -8.92 85.70 33.55
C GLN A 55 -9.63 84.36 33.28
N GLU A 56 -10.93 84.38 33.01
CA GLU A 56 -11.69 83.19 32.62
C GLU A 56 -11.16 82.58 31.32
N PHE A 57 -10.88 83.40 30.31
CA PHE A 57 -10.34 82.94 29.03
C PHE A 57 -8.97 82.26 29.20
N VAL A 58 -8.09 82.82 30.04
CA VAL A 58 -6.79 82.21 30.35
C VAL A 58 -6.96 80.87 31.07
N LYS A 59 -7.87 80.77 32.05
CA LYS A 59 -8.17 79.49 32.73
C LYS A 59 -8.73 78.45 31.76
N LEU A 60 -9.65 78.85 30.89
CA LEU A 60 -10.22 77.97 29.87
C LEU A 60 -9.18 77.50 28.85
N GLN A 61 -8.20 78.34 28.51
CA GLN A 61 -7.07 77.94 27.67
C GLN A 61 -6.18 76.92 28.39
N GLN A 62 -5.87 77.13 29.67
CA GLN A 62 -5.08 76.20 30.47
C GLN A 62 -5.78 74.84 30.61
N GLU A 63 -7.08 74.82 30.93
CA GLU A 63 -7.86 73.58 30.99
C GLU A 63 -7.93 72.86 29.65
N LYS A 64 -7.99 73.61 28.54
CA LYS A 64 -7.98 73.02 27.20
C LYS A 64 -6.63 72.38 26.88
N GLU A 65 -5.52 73.04 27.24
CA GLU A 65 -4.18 72.50 27.07
C GLU A 65 -3.94 71.26 27.93
N GLU A 66 -4.38 71.25 29.19
CA GLU A 66 -4.31 70.06 30.06
C GLU A 66 -5.13 68.91 29.49
N LYS A 67 -6.39 69.14 29.12
CA LYS A 67 -7.23 68.10 28.51
C LYS A 67 -6.66 67.60 27.18
N GLN A 68 -5.97 68.44 26.42
CA GLN A 68 -5.28 68.00 25.20
C GLN A 68 -4.09 67.09 25.52
N LYS A 69 -3.28 67.42 26.54
CA LYS A 69 -2.19 66.56 27.01
C LYS A 69 -2.71 65.21 27.50
N ASP A 70 -3.76 65.23 28.32
CA ASP A 70 -4.39 63.99 28.82
C ASP A 70 -4.89 63.11 27.67
N LEU A 71 -5.50 63.72 26.64
CA LEU A 71 -5.96 63.00 25.45
C LEU A 71 -4.80 62.38 24.66
N ASP A 72 -3.67 63.07 24.56
CA ASP A 72 -2.48 62.56 23.88
C ASP A 72 -1.84 61.41 24.67
N GLU A 73 -1.77 61.51 26.00
CA GLU A 73 -1.31 60.43 26.89
C GLU A 73 -2.22 59.21 26.80
N LEU A 74 -3.55 59.39 26.85
CA LEU A 74 -4.53 58.33 26.69
C LEU A 74 -4.42 57.65 25.32
N ARG A 75 -4.17 58.42 24.25
CA ARG A 75 -3.96 57.87 22.91
C ARG A 75 -2.71 56.98 22.86
N GLN A 76 -1.60 57.45 23.41
CA GLN A 76 -0.37 56.65 23.49
C GLN A 76 -0.58 55.37 24.29
N LEU A 77 -1.31 55.45 25.41
CA LEU A 77 -1.60 54.29 26.25
C LEU A 77 -2.48 53.27 25.52
N ILE A 78 -3.49 53.72 24.77
CA ILE A 78 -4.32 52.85 23.92
C ILE A 78 -3.48 52.19 22.83
N GLU A 79 -2.58 52.94 22.19
CA GLU A 79 -1.74 52.41 21.12
C GLU A 79 -0.76 51.35 21.63
N ASN A 80 -0.16 51.58 22.81
CA ASN A 80 0.67 50.59 23.50
C ASN A 80 -0.12 49.34 23.86
N LEU A 81 -1.32 49.48 24.44
CA LEU A 81 -2.19 48.35 24.77
C LEU A 81 -2.61 47.55 23.52
N ILE A 82 -2.84 48.22 22.39
CA ILE A 82 -3.14 47.54 21.12
C ILE A 82 -1.93 46.73 20.65
N GLN A 83 -0.71 47.27 20.76
CA GLN A 83 0.50 46.55 20.39
C GLN A 83 0.75 45.36 21.31
N ASP A 84 0.63 45.54 22.63
CA ASP A 84 0.77 44.46 23.60
C ASP A 84 -0.25 43.33 23.33
N ASN A 85 -1.48 43.69 22.96
CA ASN A 85 -2.50 42.69 22.62
C ASN A 85 -2.15 41.93 21.33
N LYS A 86 -1.60 42.61 20.31
CA LYS A 86 -1.11 41.95 19.09
C LYS A 86 0.06 41.02 19.38
N ASP A 87 1.00 41.44 20.21
CA ASP A 87 2.18 40.64 20.57
C ASP A 87 1.79 39.42 21.40
N THR A 88 0.85 39.57 22.33
CA THR A 88 0.33 38.44 23.11
C THR A 88 -0.45 37.44 22.26
N LEU A 89 -1.24 37.90 21.28
CA LEU A 89 -1.88 37.02 20.30
C LEU A 89 -0.84 36.28 19.44
N ALA A 90 0.17 36.98 18.93
CA ALA A 90 1.23 36.36 18.14
C ALA A 90 2.05 35.34 18.96
N ALA A 91 2.30 35.62 20.24
CA ALA A 91 2.96 34.67 21.16
C ALA A 91 2.09 33.43 21.41
N ARG A 92 0.78 33.62 21.58
CA ARG A 92 -0.18 32.51 21.74
C ARG A 92 -0.24 31.63 20.50
N ASP A 93 -0.26 32.20 19.31
CA ASP A 93 -0.27 31.44 18.06
C ASP A 93 1.02 30.63 17.89
N LYS A 94 2.17 31.22 18.23
CA LYS A 94 3.46 30.51 18.25
C LYS A 94 3.44 29.34 19.23
N LEU A 95 2.89 29.54 20.43
CA LEU A 95 2.76 28.47 21.42
C LEU A 95 1.84 27.34 20.95
N MET A 96 0.74 27.66 20.28
CA MET A 96 -0.16 26.66 19.71
C MET A 96 0.56 25.81 18.66
N ARG A 97 1.28 26.43 17.72
CA ARG A 97 2.08 25.71 16.71
C ARG A 97 3.16 24.84 17.33
N LEU A 98 3.84 25.34 18.37
CA LEU A 98 4.87 24.55 19.07
C LEU A 98 4.27 23.35 19.79
N LYS A 99 3.08 23.48 20.39
CA LYS A 99 2.36 22.34 20.98
C LYS A 99 1.97 21.30 19.94
N GLU A 100 1.39 21.72 18.81
CA GLU A 100 1.05 20.81 17.71
C GLU A 100 2.29 20.07 17.19
N MET A 101 3.44 20.75 17.05
CA MET A 101 4.69 20.09 16.65
C MET A 101 5.16 19.04 17.67
N LEU A 102 4.94 19.30 18.96
CA LEU A 102 5.38 18.42 20.04
C LEU A 102 4.46 17.19 20.16
N GLU A 103 3.14 17.37 20.06
CA GLU A 103 2.16 16.28 19.98
C GLU A 103 2.44 15.37 18.77
N ASN A 104 2.69 15.96 17.59
CA ASN A 104 3.08 15.19 16.40
C ASN A 104 4.40 14.43 16.60
N GLN A 105 5.36 14.97 17.38
CA GLN A 105 6.61 14.26 17.69
C GLN A 105 6.38 13.09 18.64
N GLU A 106 5.52 13.23 19.64
CA GLU A 106 5.15 12.15 20.56
C GLU A 106 4.47 11.01 19.80
N GLU A 107 3.48 11.31 18.94
CA GLU A 107 2.84 10.30 18.08
C GLU A 107 3.85 9.60 17.16
N VAL A 108 4.81 10.34 16.58
CA VAL A 108 5.87 9.76 15.76
C VAL A 108 6.79 8.85 16.58
N GLN A 109 7.08 9.19 17.84
CA GLN A 109 7.89 8.36 18.73
C GLN A 109 7.15 7.07 19.12
N GLU A 110 5.88 7.15 19.51
CA GLU A 110 5.07 5.97 19.83
C GLU A 110 4.98 5.00 18.64
N ASN A 111 4.68 5.54 17.46
CA ASN A 111 4.65 4.76 16.22
C ASN A 111 6.01 4.11 15.92
N ARG A 112 7.12 4.79 16.19
CA ARG A 112 8.46 4.26 16.00
C ARG A 112 8.76 3.12 16.98
N GLU A 113 8.38 3.25 18.24
CA GLU A 113 8.56 2.20 19.25
C GLU A 113 7.74 0.95 18.90
N GLU A 114 6.48 1.12 18.48
CA GLU A 114 5.67 0.01 17.97
C GLU A 114 6.32 -0.68 16.77
N LEU A 115 6.86 0.10 15.84
CA LEU A 115 7.49 -0.44 14.64
C LEU A 115 8.75 -1.24 14.99
N ILE A 116 9.55 -0.78 15.95
CA ILE A 116 10.72 -1.50 16.48
C ILE A 116 10.27 -2.81 17.15
N ALA A 117 9.21 -2.79 17.95
CA ALA A 117 8.67 -3.99 18.59
C ALA A 117 8.19 -5.02 17.55
N LYS A 118 7.42 -4.59 16.54
CA LYS A 118 6.98 -5.44 15.42
C LYS A 118 8.17 -6.01 14.65
N TYR A 119 9.18 -5.18 14.37
CA TYR A 119 10.39 -5.61 13.68
C TYR A 119 11.16 -6.69 14.45
N ASN A 120 11.31 -6.55 15.77
CA ASN A 120 11.97 -7.54 16.62
C ASN A 120 11.20 -8.87 16.66
N LEU A 121 9.86 -8.81 16.76
CA LEU A 121 9.01 -10.00 16.69
C LEU A 121 9.16 -10.73 15.35
N LEU A 122 9.19 -9.99 14.24
CA LEU A 122 9.41 -10.52 12.90
C LEU A 122 10.79 -11.17 12.77
N LEU A 123 11.84 -10.55 13.32
CA LEU A 123 13.19 -11.12 13.32
C LEU A 123 13.24 -12.46 14.08
N ASP A 124 12.62 -12.54 15.25
CA ASP A 124 12.61 -13.77 16.03
C ASP A 124 11.74 -14.87 15.40
N SER A 125 10.61 -14.50 14.78
CA SER A 125 9.81 -15.43 13.98
C SER A 125 10.61 -15.96 12.79
N ASN A 126 11.35 -15.08 12.09
CA ASN A 126 12.16 -15.47 10.94
C ASN A 126 13.29 -16.43 11.36
N LYS A 127 13.99 -16.16 12.49
CA LYS A 127 14.99 -17.10 13.03
C LYS A 127 14.40 -18.49 13.32
N LYS A 128 13.19 -18.56 13.90
CA LYS A 128 12.50 -19.83 14.15
C LYS A 128 12.15 -20.56 12.86
N LEU A 129 11.60 -19.84 11.88
CA LEU A 129 11.29 -20.44 10.56
C LEU A 129 12.54 -20.99 9.88
N VAL A 130 13.67 -20.28 9.94
CA VAL A 130 14.94 -20.77 9.39
C VAL A 130 15.47 -22.00 10.13
N SER A 131 15.29 -22.08 11.46
CA SER A 131 15.66 -23.30 12.19
C SER A 131 14.74 -24.47 11.84
N ASP A 132 13.43 -24.22 11.75
CA ASP A 132 12.43 -25.23 11.46
C ASP A 132 12.61 -25.77 10.03
N GLU A 133 12.92 -24.89 9.07
CA GLU A 133 13.22 -25.28 7.68
C GLU A 133 14.39 -26.27 7.62
N LYS A 134 15.47 -26.03 8.39
CA LYS A 134 16.61 -26.95 8.44
C LYS A 134 16.24 -28.31 8.99
N VAL A 135 15.46 -28.35 10.07
CA VAL A 135 14.98 -29.61 10.67
C VAL A 135 14.11 -30.37 9.69
N LEU A 136 13.16 -29.69 9.04
CA LEU A 136 12.28 -30.30 8.03
C LEU A 136 13.05 -30.83 6.82
N GLN A 137 14.08 -30.11 6.35
CA GLN A 137 14.94 -30.60 5.27
C GLN A 137 15.70 -31.87 5.66
N GLU A 138 16.18 -31.99 6.90
CA GLU A 138 16.80 -33.22 7.40
C GLU A 138 15.80 -34.38 7.50
N GLU A 139 14.58 -34.11 7.95
CA GLU A 139 13.51 -35.11 8.00
C GLU A 139 13.07 -35.58 6.60
N ILE A 140 12.97 -34.67 5.65
CA ILE A 140 12.68 -35.00 4.25
C ILE A 140 13.76 -35.93 3.70
N LYS A 141 15.04 -35.61 3.89
CA LYS A 141 16.15 -36.50 3.46
C LYS A 141 16.05 -37.90 4.07
N LYS A 142 15.79 -38.01 5.37
CA LYS A 142 15.60 -39.30 6.04
C LYS A 142 14.42 -40.09 5.44
N LYS A 143 13.29 -39.42 5.21
CA LYS A 143 12.11 -40.05 4.61
C LYS A 143 12.33 -40.44 3.15
N GLU A 144 13.07 -39.63 2.38
CA GLU A 144 13.47 -39.96 1.01
C GLU A 144 14.37 -41.19 0.96
N GLU A 145 15.32 -41.32 1.88
CA GLU A 145 16.15 -42.52 2.04
C GLU A 145 15.31 -43.75 2.40
N GLU A 146 14.32 -43.62 3.30
CA GLU A 146 13.39 -44.70 3.63
C GLU A 146 12.53 -45.10 2.42
N ILE A 147 12.05 -44.13 1.64
CA ILE A 147 11.29 -44.38 0.41
C ILE A 147 12.18 -45.06 -0.62
N ALA A 148 13.44 -44.65 -0.78
CA ALA A 148 14.40 -45.28 -1.69
C ALA A 148 14.64 -46.75 -1.30
N LYS A 149 14.76 -47.05 0.00
CA LYS A 149 14.85 -48.43 0.51
C LYS A 149 13.59 -49.26 0.21
N ARG A 150 12.39 -48.64 0.22
CA ARG A 150 11.11 -49.31 -0.08
C ARG A 150 10.79 -49.41 -1.57
N LYS A 151 11.43 -48.60 -2.42
CA LYS A 151 11.25 -48.58 -3.89
C LYS A 151 12.00 -49.69 -4.61
N LEU A 152 12.83 -50.47 -3.93
CA LEU A 152 13.20 -51.80 -4.43
C LEU A 152 11.90 -52.63 -4.44
N PRO A 153 11.34 -52.96 -5.61
CA PRO A 153 10.16 -53.82 -5.64
C PRO A 153 10.49 -55.11 -4.90
N PRO A 154 9.57 -55.70 -4.12
CA PRO A 154 9.74 -57.09 -3.73
C PRO A 154 9.95 -57.89 -5.01
N ASP A 155 10.96 -58.77 -5.06
CA ASP A 155 11.21 -59.63 -6.21
C ASP A 155 9.87 -60.22 -6.66
N PRO A 156 9.46 -60.02 -7.93
CA PRO A 156 8.14 -60.44 -8.38
C PRO A 156 8.02 -61.94 -8.14
N ALA A 157 7.11 -62.34 -7.27
CA ALA A 157 6.86 -63.75 -6.98
C ALA A 157 6.57 -64.46 -8.30
N ALA A 158 7.45 -65.39 -8.68
CA ALA A 158 7.30 -66.17 -9.90
C ALA A 158 5.95 -66.89 -9.88
N LEU A 159 5.15 -66.71 -10.93
CA LEU A 159 3.84 -67.32 -11.02
C LEU A 159 4.01 -68.74 -11.58
N VAL A 160 4.06 -69.72 -10.68
CA VAL A 160 4.24 -71.13 -11.05
C VAL A 160 2.94 -71.69 -11.63
N VAL A 161 2.97 -72.04 -12.91
CA VAL A 161 1.86 -72.71 -13.58
C VAL A 161 1.87 -74.20 -13.22
N ARG A 162 0.80 -74.70 -12.59
CA ARG A 162 0.68 -76.11 -12.22
C ARG A 162 -0.14 -76.89 -13.25
N PRO A 163 0.25 -78.13 -13.60
CA PRO A 163 -0.57 -79.00 -14.42
C PRO A 163 -1.82 -79.41 -13.62
N SER A 164 -3.00 -78.97 -14.07
CA SER A 164 -4.28 -79.44 -13.53
C SER A 164 -4.95 -80.33 -14.57
N GLY A 165 -5.06 -81.63 -14.28
CA GLY A 165 -5.77 -82.60 -15.12
C GLY A 165 -5.17 -82.88 -16.50
N SER A 166 -3.95 -82.44 -16.80
CA SER A 166 -3.25 -82.83 -18.03
C SER A 166 -2.90 -84.31 -17.94
N SER A 167 -3.52 -85.14 -18.77
CA SER A 167 -3.07 -86.52 -18.94
C SER A 167 -1.63 -86.49 -19.48
N SER A 168 -0.80 -87.46 -19.07
CA SER A 168 0.58 -87.61 -19.53
C SER A 168 0.73 -87.86 -21.04
N VAL A 169 -0.39 -87.92 -21.78
CA VAL A 169 -0.46 -88.26 -23.20
C VAL A 169 -0.55 -87.01 -24.08
N THR A 170 -0.94 -85.85 -23.53
CA THR A 170 -1.12 -84.61 -24.32
C THR A 170 0.08 -83.69 -24.19
N ARG A 171 0.62 -83.19 -25.31
CA ARG A 171 1.74 -82.23 -25.33
C ARG A 171 1.20 -80.78 -25.34
N PRO A 172 1.36 -80.01 -24.24
CA PRO A 172 0.87 -78.64 -24.17
C PRO A 172 1.83 -77.66 -24.85
N PHE A 173 1.26 -76.70 -25.58
CA PHE A 173 1.94 -75.53 -26.13
C PHE A 173 1.39 -74.28 -25.45
N PHE A 174 2.25 -73.34 -25.07
CA PHE A 174 1.85 -72.21 -24.24
C PHE A 174 1.92 -70.91 -25.02
N ALA A 175 0.81 -70.15 -24.98
CA ALA A 175 0.75 -68.79 -25.48
C ALA A 175 0.13 -67.90 -24.41
N GLU A 176 0.86 -66.91 -23.93
CA GLU A 176 0.36 -65.94 -22.97
C GLU A 176 -0.40 -64.82 -23.66
N ILE A 177 -1.54 -64.46 -23.10
CA ILE A 177 -2.43 -63.43 -23.63
C ILE A 177 -2.48 -62.27 -22.64
N SER A 178 -2.15 -61.09 -23.15
CA SER A 178 -2.24 -59.82 -22.44
C SER A 178 -3.06 -58.80 -23.24
N ALA A 179 -3.25 -57.62 -22.64
CA ALA A 179 -3.83 -56.45 -23.29
C ALA A 179 -2.95 -55.94 -24.46
N LYS A 180 -1.64 -56.20 -24.41
CA LYS A 180 -0.68 -55.71 -25.43
C LYS A 180 -0.54 -56.65 -26.64
N GLY A 181 -0.82 -57.94 -26.48
CA GLY A 181 -0.49 -58.94 -27.49
C GLY A 181 -0.52 -60.38 -26.99
N ILE A 182 -0.02 -61.27 -27.84
CA ILE A 182 0.22 -62.67 -27.55
C ILE A 182 1.73 -62.89 -27.39
N TYR A 183 2.13 -63.67 -26.40
CA TYR A 183 3.52 -64.01 -26.12
C TYR A 183 3.68 -65.52 -26.25
N ILE A 184 4.47 -65.98 -27.21
CA ILE A 184 4.66 -67.42 -27.47
C ILE A 184 5.83 -67.92 -26.63
N HIS A 185 5.58 -68.94 -25.82
CA HIS A 185 6.59 -69.56 -24.96
C HIS A 185 7.09 -70.84 -25.62
N ARG A 186 8.27 -70.78 -26.27
CA ARG A 186 8.91 -71.92 -26.94
C ARG A 186 9.97 -72.62 -26.06
N SER A 187 10.69 -71.84 -25.26
CA SER A 187 11.74 -72.32 -24.37
C SER A 187 11.49 -71.93 -22.93
N LEU A 188 12.19 -72.61 -22.01
CA LEU A 188 12.08 -72.36 -20.57
C LEU A 188 12.87 -71.13 -20.13
N THR A 189 13.99 -70.86 -20.80
CA THR A 189 14.95 -69.82 -20.45
C THR A 189 14.91 -68.60 -21.37
N GLY A 190 14.38 -68.74 -22.59
CA GLY A 190 14.26 -67.66 -23.57
C GLY A 190 13.14 -66.67 -23.26
N GLU A 191 13.28 -65.44 -23.75
CA GLU A 191 12.18 -64.48 -23.71
C GLU A 191 11.09 -64.91 -24.69
N PRO A 192 9.81 -64.80 -24.29
CA PRO A 192 8.72 -65.21 -25.17
C PRO A 192 8.60 -64.26 -26.35
N GLU A 193 8.29 -64.83 -27.51
CA GLU A 193 8.14 -64.09 -28.76
C GLU A 193 6.84 -63.26 -28.72
N ALA A 194 6.97 -61.94 -28.78
CA ALA A 194 5.87 -61.01 -28.57
C ALA A 194 5.21 -60.59 -29.90
N ILE A 195 3.94 -60.91 -30.05
CA ILE A 195 3.12 -60.60 -31.22
C ILE A 195 2.05 -59.56 -30.84
N PRO A 196 2.15 -58.32 -31.33
CA PRO A 196 1.13 -57.29 -31.10
C PRO A 196 -0.25 -57.69 -31.63
N ILE A 197 -1.32 -57.27 -30.95
CA ILE A 197 -2.70 -57.58 -31.36
C ILE A 197 -3.01 -57.06 -32.78
N ALA A 198 -2.43 -55.92 -33.15
CA ALA A 198 -2.66 -55.28 -34.44
C ALA A 198 -2.16 -56.13 -35.62
N THR A 199 -1.05 -56.85 -35.43
CA THR A 199 -0.40 -57.66 -36.46
C THR A 199 -0.74 -59.14 -36.38
N LEU A 200 -1.48 -59.57 -35.33
CA LEU A 200 -1.77 -60.97 -35.06
C LEU A 200 -2.39 -61.74 -36.24
N ASN A 201 -3.29 -61.13 -37.01
CA ASN A 201 -3.92 -61.80 -38.16
C ASN A 201 -2.96 -62.05 -39.33
N GLN A 202 -1.85 -61.31 -39.38
CA GLN A 202 -0.86 -61.32 -40.47
C GLN A 202 0.50 -61.87 -40.00
N SER A 203 0.62 -62.25 -38.73
CA SER A 203 1.87 -62.73 -38.15
C SER A 203 2.20 -64.10 -38.72
N GLU A 204 3.36 -64.19 -39.38
CA GLU A 204 3.94 -65.45 -39.85
C GLU A 204 4.34 -66.31 -38.65
N GLU A 205 4.84 -65.68 -37.59
CA GLU A 205 5.29 -66.34 -36.36
C GLU A 205 4.16 -67.11 -35.67
N PHE A 206 2.94 -66.54 -35.63
CA PHE A 206 1.77 -67.21 -35.09
C PHE A 206 1.30 -68.36 -36.00
N GLN A 207 1.40 -68.22 -37.32
CA GLN A 207 1.04 -69.27 -38.26
C GLN A 207 2.00 -70.45 -38.18
N GLU A 208 3.31 -70.19 -38.13
CA GLU A 208 4.34 -71.21 -37.92
C GLU A 208 4.16 -71.95 -36.59
N PHE A 209 3.76 -71.23 -35.53
CA PHE A 209 3.43 -71.83 -34.25
C PHE A 209 2.23 -72.80 -34.37
N LEU A 210 1.16 -72.41 -35.06
CA LEU A 210 0.01 -73.30 -35.30
C LEU A 210 0.38 -74.50 -36.19
N GLN A 211 1.27 -74.31 -37.17
CA GLN A 211 1.78 -75.38 -38.01
C GLN A 211 2.60 -76.38 -37.20
N THR A 212 3.48 -75.89 -36.32
CA THR A 212 4.27 -76.71 -35.40
C THR A 212 3.35 -77.54 -34.50
N ILE A 213 2.35 -76.88 -33.91
CA ILE A 213 1.33 -77.56 -33.11
C ILE A 213 0.67 -78.66 -33.93
N ASN A 214 0.19 -78.36 -35.14
CA ASN A 214 -0.50 -79.33 -36.01
C ASN A 214 0.36 -80.52 -36.43
N SER A 215 1.68 -80.35 -36.53
CA SER A 215 2.60 -81.44 -36.90
C SER A 215 2.77 -82.51 -35.82
N GLU A 216 2.37 -82.20 -34.57
CA GLU A 216 2.54 -83.06 -33.41
C GLU A 216 1.22 -83.77 -33.04
N ALA A 217 1.27 -85.08 -32.83
CA ALA A 217 0.11 -85.85 -32.38
C ALA A 217 -0.23 -85.54 -30.91
N TYR A 218 -1.52 -85.52 -30.55
CA TYR A 218 -2.00 -85.21 -29.20
C TYR A 218 -1.55 -83.82 -28.69
N ASN A 219 -1.63 -82.83 -29.56
CA ASN A 219 -1.29 -81.44 -29.30
C ASN A 219 -2.39 -80.69 -28.54
N ARG A 220 -2.00 -79.75 -27.67
CA ARG A 220 -2.96 -78.84 -27.02
C ARG A 220 -2.38 -77.45 -26.84
N LEU A 221 -3.04 -76.46 -27.43
CA LEU A 221 -2.70 -75.07 -27.22
C LEU A 221 -3.34 -74.59 -25.91
N ILE A 222 -2.55 -74.06 -24.98
CA ILE A 222 -3.02 -73.48 -23.72
C ILE A 222 -2.76 -71.99 -23.74
N PHE A 223 -3.83 -71.21 -23.74
CA PHE A 223 -3.77 -69.77 -23.56
C PHE A 223 -3.66 -69.41 -22.07
N LEU A 224 -2.54 -68.79 -21.69
CA LEU A 224 -2.31 -68.26 -20.36
C LEU A 224 -2.84 -66.82 -20.31
N VAL A 225 -4.03 -66.63 -19.76
CA VAL A 225 -4.77 -65.36 -19.87
C VAL A 225 -4.53 -64.50 -18.64
N ARG A 226 -3.89 -63.34 -18.82
CA ARG A 226 -3.72 -62.36 -17.74
C ARG A 226 -5.07 -61.80 -17.29
N SER A 227 -5.18 -61.45 -16.01
CA SER A 227 -6.43 -60.98 -15.39
C SER A 227 -6.88 -59.57 -15.82
N ASN A 228 -6.43 -59.07 -16.97
CA ASN A 228 -6.74 -57.73 -17.47
C ASN A 228 -8.02 -57.77 -18.34
N PRO A 229 -8.95 -56.79 -18.23
CA PRO A 229 -10.22 -56.81 -18.97
C PRO A 229 -10.06 -56.92 -20.50
N GLU A 230 -9.01 -56.31 -21.06
CA GLU A 230 -8.72 -56.31 -22.49
C GLU A 230 -8.15 -57.65 -22.99
N ALA A 231 -7.55 -58.47 -22.11
CA ALA A 231 -6.99 -59.78 -22.48
C ALA A 231 -8.08 -60.74 -22.98
N VAL A 232 -9.33 -60.58 -22.54
CA VAL A 232 -10.48 -61.36 -23.03
C VAL A 232 -10.74 -61.10 -24.51
N GLN A 233 -10.59 -59.85 -24.96
CA GLN A 233 -10.78 -59.51 -26.38
C GLN A 233 -9.66 -60.14 -27.23
N THR A 234 -8.42 -60.07 -26.75
CA THR A 234 -7.27 -60.73 -27.41
C THR A 234 -7.46 -62.24 -27.48
N LEU A 235 -7.94 -62.87 -26.41
CA LEU A 235 -8.26 -64.30 -26.38
C LEU A 235 -9.30 -64.68 -27.42
N ASN A 236 -10.37 -63.90 -27.55
CA ASN A 236 -11.41 -64.16 -28.54
C ASN A 236 -10.87 -64.07 -29.98
N LYS A 237 -10.01 -63.08 -30.26
CA LYS A 237 -9.34 -62.94 -31.56
C LYS A 237 -8.40 -64.12 -31.84
N ALA A 238 -7.54 -64.47 -30.88
CA ALA A 238 -6.61 -65.60 -30.99
C ALA A 238 -7.37 -66.92 -31.24
N THR A 239 -8.44 -67.16 -30.49
CA THR A 239 -9.28 -68.36 -30.63
C THR A 239 -9.97 -68.42 -31.99
N ALA A 240 -10.42 -67.26 -32.51
CA ALA A 240 -11.02 -67.19 -33.85
C ALA A 240 -10.01 -67.56 -34.94
N LEU A 241 -8.75 -67.13 -34.81
CA LEU A 241 -7.69 -67.49 -35.75
C LEU A 241 -7.35 -68.99 -35.71
N VAL A 242 -7.27 -69.59 -34.52
CA VAL A 242 -7.07 -71.04 -34.39
C VAL A 242 -8.21 -71.81 -35.06
N ARG A 243 -9.46 -71.37 -34.88
CA ARG A 243 -10.62 -71.98 -35.56
C ARG A 243 -10.57 -71.84 -37.07
N ALA A 244 -10.18 -70.67 -37.58
CA ALA A 244 -10.02 -70.43 -39.00
C ALA A 244 -8.91 -71.32 -39.59
N TYR A 245 -7.78 -71.44 -38.90
CA TYR A 245 -6.67 -72.34 -39.27
C TYR A 245 -7.13 -73.80 -39.32
N ASN A 246 -7.87 -74.27 -38.30
CA ASN A 246 -8.44 -75.62 -38.27
C ASN A 246 -9.38 -75.89 -39.45
N ALA A 247 -10.25 -74.93 -39.79
CA ALA A 247 -11.16 -75.06 -40.91
C ALA A 247 -10.45 -75.10 -42.27
N GLN A 248 -9.34 -74.36 -42.42
CA GLN A 248 -8.57 -74.31 -43.67
C GLN A 248 -7.68 -75.53 -43.87
N ASN A 249 -7.03 -76.01 -42.80
CA ASN A 249 -5.99 -77.04 -42.88
C ASN A 249 -6.48 -78.44 -42.45
N GLY A 250 -7.75 -78.57 -42.05
CA GLY A 250 -8.30 -79.83 -41.54
C GLY A 250 -7.68 -80.27 -40.21
N SER A 251 -7.10 -79.35 -39.44
CA SER A 251 -6.45 -79.63 -38.16
C SER A 251 -7.42 -79.62 -36.99
N GLU A 252 -7.09 -80.33 -35.90
CA GLU A 252 -7.90 -80.41 -34.69
C GLU A 252 -7.17 -79.79 -33.48
N ILE A 253 -6.67 -78.56 -33.64
CA ILE A 253 -6.02 -77.85 -32.52
C ILE A 253 -7.10 -77.39 -31.53
N ILE A 254 -7.06 -77.89 -30.30
CA ILE A 254 -8.04 -77.54 -29.25
C ILE A 254 -7.44 -76.47 -28.32
N PRO A 255 -7.94 -75.22 -28.33
CA PRO A 255 -7.47 -74.18 -27.42
C PRO A 255 -8.06 -74.37 -26.00
N GLY A 256 -7.18 -74.58 -25.03
CA GLY A 256 -7.46 -74.47 -23.60
C GLY A 256 -7.21 -73.06 -23.08
N LYS A 257 -7.79 -72.73 -21.93
CA LYS A 257 -7.60 -71.44 -21.26
C LYS A 257 -7.21 -71.66 -19.81
N LEU A 258 -6.21 -70.92 -19.34
CA LEU A 258 -5.78 -70.91 -17.95
C LEU A 258 -5.63 -69.46 -17.48
N PRO A 259 -6.44 -68.99 -16.52
CA PRO A 259 -6.31 -67.63 -15.99
C PRO A 259 -5.07 -67.52 -15.10
N LEU A 260 -4.27 -66.49 -15.34
CA LEU A 260 -3.10 -66.14 -14.53
C LEU A 260 -3.43 -64.96 -13.60
N PRO A 261 -3.37 -65.15 -12.27
CA PRO A 261 -3.51 -64.05 -11.32
C PRO A 261 -2.22 -63.21 -11.28
N GLY A 262 -2.33 -61.92 -11.61
CA GLY A 262 -1.24 -60.95 -11.51
C GLY A 262 -0.32 -60.83 -12.74
N GLU A 263 0.68 -59.97 -12.62
CA GLU A 263 1.59 -59.55 -13.71
C GLU A 263 3.02 -60.12 -13.58
N GLY A 264 3.27 -61.04 -12.64
CA GLY A 264 4.58 -61.66 -12.45
C GLY A 264 5.05 -62.51 -13.63
N LYS A 265 6.36 -62.76 -13.73
CA LYS A 265 6.93 -63.65 -14.77
C LYS A 265 6.31 -65.04 -14.65
N VAL A 266 5.88 -65.59 -15.78
CA VAL A 266 5.34 -66.95 -15.85
C VAL A 266 6.48 -67.94 -15.67
N ASP A 267 6.33 -68.84 -14.71
CA ASP A 267 7.25 -69.96 -14.53
C ASP A 267 6.61 -71.26 -15.06
N LEU A 268 7.21 -71.81 -16.12
CA LEU A 268 6.81 -73.05 -16.79
C LEU A 268 7.76 -74.22 -16.48
N ASN A 269 8.59 -74.14 -15.43
CA ASN A 269 9.55 -75.19 -15.02
C ASN A 269 8.90 -76.57 -14.88
N MET A 270 7.65 -76.63 -14.44
CA MET A 270 6.89 -77.88 -14.31
C MET A 270 6.56 -78.56 -15.67
N PHE A 271 6.78 -77.87 -16.78
CA PHE A 271 6.59 -78.33 -18.16
C PHE A 271 7.91 -78.43 -18.94
N ALA A 272 9.06 -78.39 -18.27
CA ALA A 272 10.39 -78.43 -18.89
C ALA A 272 10.59 -79.63 -19.86
N GLN A 273 9.88 -80.74 -19.65
CA GLN A 273 9.92 -81.90 -20.56
C GLN A 273 9.28 -81.67 -21.93
N TYR A 274 8.52 -80.59 -22.11
CA TYR A 274 7.79 -80.26 -23.35
C TYR A 274 8.29 -79.01 -24.06
N LEU A 275 9.10 -78.20 -23.37
CA LEU A 275 9.69 -76.96 -23.87
C LEU A 275 11.16 -77.20 -24.21
N GLU A 276 11.69 -76.39 -25.12
CA GLU A 276 13.13 -76.39 -25.38
C GLU A 276 13.88 -75.83 -24.15
N PRO A 277 15.07 -76.37 -23.83
CA PRO A 277 15.90 -75.89 -22.71
C PRO A 277 16.25 -74.40 -22.84
#